data_AF-A0A847V406-F1
#
_entry.id   AF-A0A847V406-F1
#
_cell.length_a   1.000
_cell.length_b   1.000
_cell.length_c   1.000
_cell.angle_alpha   90.00
_cell.angle_beta   90.00
_cell.angle_gamma   90.00
#
_symmetry.space_group_name_H-M   'P 1'
#
loop_
_entity.id
_entity.type
_entity.pdbx_description
1 polymer ?
#
loop_
_entity_poly.entity_id
_entity_poly.type
_entity_poly.pdbx_seq_one_letter_code
_entity_poly.pdbx_strand_id
1 'polypeptide(L)'
;MIDTSWSEVRGAMVADWHAGFKLGEIAARVGWSPTVVSRVLREHGINPRGRPRAHGKAPRWSDAELVAVVFARDQGDARQRYRARFPESGRTDDAINRRYHVAKRQGEASPALRQLREGAA
;
A
#
# COMPACT_ATOMS: atom_id res chain seq x y z
N MET A 1 12.42 -36.12 -16.84
CA MET A 1 12.78 -35.13 -15.81
C MET A 1 13.09 -33.86 -16.58
N ILE A 2 12.26 -32.81 -16.52
CA ILE A 2 12.49 -31.61 -17.33
C ILE A 2 13.60 -30.82 -16.63
N ASP A 3 14.84 -31.04 -17.06
CA ASP A 3 15.96 -30.13 -16.80
C ASP A 3 15.66 -28.82 -17.52
N THR A 4 14.84 -27.98 -16.90
CA THR A 4 14.57 -26.65 -17.45
C THR A 4 15.90 -25.93 -17.48
N SER A 5 16.39 -25.64 -18.67
CA SER A 5 17.71 -25.08 -18.83
C SER A 5 17.75 -23.71 -18.16
N TRP A 6 18.88 -23.35 -17.59
CA TRP A 6 19.06 -22.04 -16.95
C TRP A 6 18.71 -20.85 -17.87
N SER A 7 18.88 -21.02 -19.18
CA SER A 7 18.48 -20.03 -20.20
C SER A 7 16.96 -19.83 -20.26
N GLU A 8 16.17 -20.90 -20.19
CA GLU A 8 14.70 -20.82 -20.20
C GLU A 8 14.18 -20.15 -18.93
N VAL A 9 14.76 -20.50 -17.78
CA VAL A 9 14.42 -19.86 -16.50
C VAL A 9 14.72 -18.37 -16.54
N ARG A 10 15.88 -17.96 -17.08
CA ARG A 10 16.21 -16.53 -17.27
C ARG A 10 15.23 -15.82 -18.19
N GLY A 11 14.89 -16.44 -19.32
CA GLY A 11 13.90 -15.91 -20.25
C GLY A 11 12.54 -15.70 -19.59
N ALA A 12 12.08 -16.68 -18.81
CA ALA A 12 10.83 -16.61 -18.06
C ALA A 12 10.84 -15.49 -17.01
N MET A 13 11.94 -15.31 -16.26
CA MET A 13 12.07 -14.22 -15.28
C MET A 13 11.93 -12.84 -15.91
N VAL A 14 12.54 -12.62 -17.08
CA VAL A 14 12.48 -11.34 -17.81
C VAL A 14 11.10 -11.13 -18.42
N ALA A 15 10.52 -12.18 -19.03
CA ALA A 15 9.17 -12.12 -19.58
C ALA A 15 8.12 -11.80 -18.52
N ASP A 16 8.15 -12.47 -17.36
CA ASP A 16 7.23 -12.21 -16.25
C ASP A 16 7.42 -10.78 -15.70
N TRP A 17 8.65 -10.24 -15.67
CA TRP A 17 8.85 -8.84 -15.30
C TRP A 17 8.16 -7.87 -16.25
N HIS A 18 8.32 -8.06 -17.56
CA HIS A 18 7.65 -7.22 -18.58
C HIS A 18 6.13 -7.40 -18.58
N ALA A 19 5.63 -8.57 -18.22
CA ALA A 19 4.21 -8.81 -17.99
C ALA A 19 3.67 -8.15 -16.70
N GLY A 20 4.54 -7.53 -15.89
CA GLY A 20 4.15 -6.73 -14.73
C GLY A 20 4.12 -7.50 -13.40
N PHE A 21 4.58 -8.75 -13.36
CA PHE A 21 4.70 -9.49 -12.10
C PHE A 21 5.69 -8.82 -11.14
N LYS A 22 5.42 -8.91 -9.84
CA LYS A 22 6.33 -8.46 -8.79
C LYS A 22 7.45 -9.46 -8.60
N LEU A 23 8.58 -8.99 -8.12
CA LEU A 23 9.79 -9.80 -7.89
C LEU A 23 9.52 -11.08 -7.05
N GLY A 24 8.68 -10.97 -6.02
CA GLY A 24 8.27 -12.12 -5.21
C GLY A 24 7.33 -13.11 -5.93
N GLU A 25 6.48 -12.62 -6.83
CA GLU A 25 5.59 -13.46 -7.64
C GLU A 25 6.39 -14.22 -8.70
N ILE A 26 7.34 -13.54 -9.36
CA ILE A 26 8.28 -14.17 -10.30
C ILE A 26 9.06 -15.27 -9.58
N ALA A 27 9.65 -14.95 -8.43
CA ALA A 27 10.39 -15.90 -7.59
C ALA A 27 9.58 -17.16 -7.25
N ALA A 28 8.32 -16.99 -6.82
CA ALA A 28 7.43 -18.10 -6.51
C ALA A 28 7.11 -18.97 -7.74
N ARG A 29 6.97 -18.37 -8.93
CA ARG A 29 6.65 -19.09 -10.17
C ARG A 29 7.81 -19.92 -10.69
N VAL A 30 9.02 -19.36 -10.64
CA VAL A 30 10.23 -20.02 -11.17
C VAL A 30 10.92 -20.91 -10.15
N GLY A 31 10.51 -20.86 -8.88
CA GLY A 31 11.11 -21.65 -7.80
C GLY A 31 12.46 -21.14 -7.29
N TRP A 32 12.82 -19.89 -7.62
CA TRP A 32 14.10 -19.29 -7.22
C TRP A 32 13.90 -18.13 -6.26
N SER A 33 14.93 -17.83 -5.45
CA SER A 33 14.83 -16.72 -4.50
C SER A 33 14.68 -15.36 -5.21
N PRO A 34 14.01 -14.38 -4.58
CA PRO A 34 13.92 -13.01 -5.11
C PRO A 34 15.30 -12.36 -5.36
N THR A 35 16.33 -12.78 -4.62
CA THR A 35 17.71 -12.33 -4.85
C THR A 35 18.25 -12.78 -6.20
N VAL A 36 17.99 -14.05 -6.58
CA VAL A 36 18.41 -14.60 -7.88
C VAL A 36 17.66 -13.91 -9.02
N VAL A 37 16.34 -13.74 -8.88
CA VAL A 37 15.53 -13.00 -9.86
C VAL A 37 16.05 -11.56 -10.03
N SER A 38 16.30 -10.87 -8.92
CA SER A 38 16.83 -9.49 -8.93
C SER A 38 18.19 -9.38 -9.63
N ARG A 39 19.06 -10.38 -9.45
CA ARG A 39 20.34 -10.47 -10.16
C ARG A 39 20.14 -10.62 -11.66
N VAL A 40 19.32 -11.57 -12.10
CA VAL A 40 19.04 -11.80 -13.53
C VAL A 40 18.46 -10.53 -14.18
N LEU A 41 17.48 -9.88 -13.54
CA LEU A 41 16.91 -8.64 -14.07
C LEU A 41 17.97 -7.55 -14.25
N ARG A 42 18.90 -7.39 -13.29
CA ARG A 42 20.00 -6.42 -13.42
C ARG A 42 20.99 -6.75 -14.52
N GLU A 43 21.31 -8.03 -14.71
CA GLU A 43 22.15 -8.51 -15.82
C GLU A 43 21.52 -8.13 -17.18
N HIS A 44 20.19 -8.03 -17.25
CA HIS A 44 19.43 -7.56 -18.41
C HIS A 44 19.13 -6.04 -18.40
N GLY A 45 19.80 -5.24 -17.56
CA GLY A 45 19.65 -3.79 -17.52
C GLY A 45 18.36 -3.29 -16.84
N ILE A 46 17.56 -4.19 -16.25
CA ILE A 46 16.32 -3.85 -15.57
C ILE A 46 16.64 -3.54 -14.11
N ASN A 47 16.32 -2.33 -13.65
CA ASN A 47 16.44 -1.97 -12.23
C ASN A 47 15.15 -2.29 -11.47
N PRO A 48 15.08 -3.38 -10.69
CA PRO A 48 13.83 -3.79 -10.05
C PRO A 48 13.43 -2.87 -8.89
N ARG A 49 14.37 -2.05 -8.40
CA ARG A 49 14.12 -1.02 -7.37
C ARG A 49 13.51 0.25 -7.96
N GLY A 50 13.64 0.45 -9.27
CA GLY A 50 13.08 1.57 -10.01
C GLY A 50 11.63 1.37 -10.42
N ARG A 51 11.06 0.17 -10.21
CA ARG A 51 9.63 -0.03 -10.45
C ARG A 51 8.87 0.97 -9.57
N PRO A 52 7.98 1.80 -10.15
CA PRO A 52 7.10 2.64 -9.36
C PRO A 52 6.42 1.71 -8.36
N ARG A 53 6.64 1.95 -7.06
CA ARG A 53 5.91 1.19 -6.04
C ARG A 53 4.44 1.36 -6.43
N ALA A 54 3.69 0.27 -6.53
CA ALA A 54 2.25 0.30 -6.74
C ALA A 54 1.49 0.96 -5.56
N HIS A 55 2.16 1.78 -4.76
CA HIS A 55 1.55 2.93 -4.15
C HIS A 55 1.20 3.92 -5.27
N GLY A 56 0.10 3.63 -5.99
CA GLY A 56 -0.73 4.75 -6.43
C GLY A 56 -0.88 5.69 -5.24
N LYS A 57 -0.85 7.02 -5.47
CA LYS A 57 -1.09 7.99 -4.38
C LYS A 57 -2.29 7.48 -3.61
N ALA A 58 -2.10 7.12 -2.34
CA ALA A 58 -3.20 6.70 -1.52
C ALA A 58 -4.28 7.77 -1.68
N PRO A 59 -5.53 7.41 -1.98
CA PRO A 59 -6.57 8.40 -2.20
C PRO A 59 -6.52 9.38 -1.04
N ARG A 60 -6.69 10.67 -1.34
CA ARG A 60 -6.70 11.69 -0.28
C ARG A 60 -7.81 11.33 0.70
N TRP A 61 -7.56 11.53 2.00
CA TRP A 61 -8.61 11.33 3.00
C TRP A 61 -9.76 12.29 2.70
N SER A 62 -10.97 11.75 2.52
CA SER A 62 -12.17 12.55 2.35
C SER A 62 -12.59 13.18 3.67
N ASP A 63 -13.35 14.26 3.59
CA ASP A 63 -13.90 14.96 4.76
C ASP A 63 -14.72 14.03 5.66
N ALA A 64 -15.52 13.14 5.08
CA ALA A 64 -16.30 12.15 5.82
C ALA A 64 -15.42 11.09 6.50
N GLU A 65 -14.32 10.65 5.86
CA GLU A 65 -13.32 9.77 6.47
C GLU A 65 -12.63 10.46 7.66
N LEU A 66 -12.37 11.76 7.55
CA LEU A 66 -11.75 12.55 8.62
C LEU A 66 -12.67 12.70 9.82
N VAL A 67 -13.96 13.00 9.62
CA VAL A 67 -14.95 13.10 10.71
C VAL A 67 -14.98 11.81 11.54
N ALA A 68 -14.97 10.64 10.90
CA ALA A 68 -15.00 9.36 11.62
C ALA A 68 -13.77 9.13 12.53
N VAL A 69 -12.62 9.71 12.17
CA VAL A 69 -11.35 9.52 12.89
C VAL A 69 -11.07 10.64 13.90
N VAL A 70 -11.45 11.88 13.59
CA VAL A 70 -11.13 13.07 14.38
C VAL A 70 -11.98 13.15 15.64
N PHE A 71 -13.25 12.73 15.57
CA PHE A 71 -14.16 12.70 16.73
C PHE A 71 -14.08 11.41 17.55
N ALA A 72 -13.12 10.54 17.26
CA ALA A 72 -12.91 9.34 18.02
C ALA A 72 -12.30 9.64 19.39
N ARG A 73 -12.75 8.91 20.41
CA ARG A 73 -12.22 9.02 21.78
C ARG A 73 -10.78 8.53 21.87
N ASP A 74 -10.53 7.41 21.21
CA ASP A 74 -9.25 6.72 21.15
C ASP A 74 -9.08 6.01 19.79
N GLN A 75 -7.93 5.36 19.58
CA GLN A 75 -7.62 4.64 18.35
C GLN A 75 -8.51 3.41 18.09
N GLY A 76 -9.07 2.78 19.14
CA GLY A 76 -10.02 1.69 19.02
C GLY A 76 -11.37 2.21 18.53
N ASP A 77 -11.86 3.27 19.16
CA ASP A 77 -13.08 4.01 18.79
C ASP A 77 -12.98 4.53 17.33
N ALA A 78 -11.81 5.04 16.92
CA ALA A 78 -11.57 5.51 15.55
C ALA A 78 -11.74 4.39 14.52
N ARG A 79 -11.15 3.22 14.77
CA ARG A 79 -11.27 2.06 13.88
C ARG A 79 -12.71 1.57 13.81
N GLN A 80 -13.38 1.42 14.96
CA GLN A 80 -14.75 0.94 15.01
C GLN A 80 -15.70 1.87 14.24
N ARG A 81 -15.63 3.18 14.50
CA ARG A 81 -16.45 4.18 13.79
C ARG A 81 -16.15 4.23 12.30
N TYR A 82 -14.87 4.17 11.93
CA TYR A 82 -14.47 4.18 10.54
C TYR A 82 -15.00 2.95 9.80
N ARG A 83 -14.86 1.75 10.36
CA ARG A 83 -15.35 0.50 9.75
C ARG A 83 -16.88 0.44 9.67
N ALA A 84 -17.58 0.93 10.69
CA ALA A 84 -19.03 1.01 10.67
C ALA A 84 -19.55 1.94 9.56
N ARG A 85 -18.82 3.04 9.27
CA ARG A 85 -19.22 4.04 8.28
C ARG A 85 -18.72 3.74 6.86
N PHE A 86 -17.58 3.05 6.74
CA PHE A 86 -16.93 2.75 5.47
C PHE A 86 -16.51 1.26 5.39
N PRO A 87 -17.46 0.32 5.33
CA PRO A 87 -17.15 -1.12 5.28
C PRO A 87 -16.35 -1.50 4.03
N GLU A 88 -16.64 -0.87 2.89
CA GLU A 88 -15.97 -1.11 1.61
C GLU A 88 -14.61 -0.40 1.46
N SER A 89 -14.17 0.33 2.49
CA SER A 89 -12.92 1.08 2.40
C SER A 89 -11.70 0.17 2.48
N GLY A 90 -10.86 0.27 1.45
CA GLY A 90 -9.54 -0.38 1.39
C GLY A 90 -8.48 0.23 2.31
N ARG A 91 -8.82 1.20 3.19
CA ARG A 91 -7.86 1.69 4.20
C ARG A 91 -7.51 0.57 5.17
N THR A 92 -6.22 0.48 5.51
CA THR A 92 -5.76 -0.41 6.56
C THR A 92 -5.98 0.20 7.94
N ASP A 93 -6.04 -0.64 8.98
CA ASP A 93 -6.14 -0.19 10.37
C ASP A 93 -4.98 0.71 10.78
N ASP A 94 -3.77 0.40 10.30
CA ASP A 94 -2.58 1.23 10.48
C ASP A 94 -2.74 2.62 9.83
N ALA A 95 -3.36 2.72 8.65
CA ALA A 95 -3.65 4.01 8.03
C ALA A 95 -4.63 4.84 8.88
N ILE A 96 -5.65 4.19 9.46
CA ILE A 96 -6.62 4.82 10.36
C ILE A 96 -5.94 5.33 11.63
N ASN A 97 -5.12 4.49 12.28
CA ASN A 97 -4.39 4.85 13.50
C ASN A 97 -3.40 6.00 13.26
N ARG A 98 -2.63 5.94 12.16
CA ARG A 98 -1.74 7.06 11.78
C ARG A 98 -2.52 8.35 11.61
N ARG A 99 -3.70 8.29 10.99
CA ARG A 99 -4.53 9.49 10.82
C ARG A 99 -5.07 10.03 12.14
N TYR A 100 -5.51 9.16 13.04
CA TYR A 100 -5.90 9.52 14.41
C TYR A 100 -4.77 10.26 15.15
N HIS A 101 -3.55 9.73 15.13
CA HIS A 101 -2.41 10.38 15.78
C HIS A 101 -2.00 11.70 15.11
N VAL A 102 -2.13 11.81 13.80
CA VAL A 102 -1.89 13.08 13.09
C VAL A 102 -2.95 14.11 13.51
N ALA A 103 -4.23 13.74 13.57
CA ALA A 103 -5.29 14.64 14.03
C ALA A 103 -5.07 15.09 15.49
N LYS A 104 -4.70 14.16 16.39
CA LYS A 104 -4.38 14.50 17.79
C LYS A 104 -3.16 15.41 17.93
N ARG A 105 -2.09 15.16 17.16
CA ARG A 105 -0.87 15.99 17.19
C ARG A 105 -1.07 17.38 16.60
N GLN A 106 -1.87 17.48 15.52
CA GLN A 106 -2.16 18.77 14.89
C GLN A 106 -3.15 19.61 15.71
N GLY A 107 -3.91 18.97 16.62
CA GLY A 107 -4.86 19.66 17.49
C GLY A 107 -5.94 20.40 16.69
N GLU A 108 -6.83 21.10 17.39
CA GLU A 108 -7.90 21.93 16.83
C GLU A 108 -7.42 23.09 15.92
N ALA A 109 -6.11 23.21 15.70
CA ALA A 109 -5.46 24.25 14.92
C ALA A 109 -5.56 24.05 13.40
N SER A 110 -6.02 22.90 12.91
CA SER A 110 -6.28 22.74 11.48
C SER A 110 -7.63 23.37 11.13
N PRO A 111 -7.67 24.44 10.31
CA PRO A 111 -8.94 25.09 9.92
C PRO A 111 -9.91 24.10 9.27
N ALA A 112 -9.37 23.12 8.54
CA ALA A 112 -10.15 22.05 7.92
C ALA A 112 -10.82 21.14 8.96
N LEU A 113 -10.13 20.77 10.04
CA LEU A 113 -10.71 19.93 11.10
C LEU A 113 -11.75 20.69 11.93
N ARG A 114 -11.56 22.01 12.08
CA ARG A 114 -12.53 22.90 12.73
C ARG A 114 -13.79 23.06 11.89
N GLN A 115 -13.67 23.31 10.58
CA GLN A 115 -14.81 23.34 9.66
C GLN A 115 -15.58 22.01 9.62
N LEU A 116 -14.87 20.88 9.67
CA LEU A 116 -15.50 19.56 9.74
C LEU A 116 -16.26 19.29 11.04
N ARG A 117 -15.92 19.98 12.14
CA ARG A 117 -16.66 19.94 13.40
C ARG A 117 -17.92 20.79 13.35
N GLU A 118 -17.82 21.97 12.75
CA GLU A 118 -18.92 22.92 12.64
C GLU A 118 -19.99 22.43 11.64
N GLY A 119 -19.60 21.73 10.57
CA GLY A 119 -20.53 21.17 9.57
C GLY A 119 -21.10 19.78 9.90
N ALA A 120 -20.71 19.17 11.02
CA ALA A 120 -21.21 17.85 11.46
C ALA A 120 -22.18 17.92 12.65
N ALA A 121 -22.52 19.13 13.12
CA ALA A 121 -23.51 19.41 14.15
C ALA A 121 -24.90 19.61 13.52
#